data_AF-A0A4P7WHF1-F1
#
_entry.id   AF-A0A4P7WHF1-F1
#
_cell.length_a   1.000
_cell.length_b   1.000
_cell.length_c   1.000
_cell.angle_alpha   90.00
_cell.angle_beta   90.00
_cell.angle_gamma   90.00
#
_symmetry.space_group_name_H-M   'P 1'
#
loop_
_entity.id
_entity.type
_entity.pdbx_description
1 polymer ?
#
loop_
_entity_poly.entity_id
_entity_poly.type
_entity_poly.pdbx_seq_one_letter_code
_entity_poly.pdbx_strand_id
1 'polypeptide(L)'
;MISIGKYLINRLYEAGLRRIYGVPGDFNLNFLELLIEDGRIEWVGCCNELNAAYAADGDARISGFAAVLTTYGVGDLSALQPLAGSFCENVPILSISGLPSLNAVKNRFPLHHTLLNGDYDNVMAAHRPFTAYQARLTPEGKAGQEIDRLIEGILREKKPGYLQLPSDVTQVLIPESQQPLDLIFPPSDPETLRVITAFLVEKLNASERPFIAMGSLIGRYGLQGEVLSLCQKLNIPYCLTADSKTLLPRKNPLFAGQYAGKGSIPLTLYHEIAHSDCIIAIGIALSDLTSGLFSNDVSADIRIELTPYGATTGFAVAGRGLGKSLTGARLKDVLDGVKAKAKPHSGRALPQVEEEGQRVDQKWGFEAFLYKMQSFVSEKICFLLRRERLPFPSTVLTYQMVLNMRRRIIGALSDGQRLPFSEGH
;
A
#
# COMPACT_ATOMS: atom_id res chain seq x y z
N MET A 1 9.81 16.29 -31.59
CA MET A 1 8.48 16.65 -31.08
C MET A 1 7.67 15.38 -31.00
N ILE A 2 6.86 15.22 -29.97
CA ILE A 2 6.04 14.02 -29.70
C ILE A 2 4.67 14.47 -29.20
N SER A 3 3.61 13.72 -29.49
CA SER A 3 2.29 14.03 -28.92
C SER A 3 2.26 13.73 -27.42
N ILE A 4 1.49 14.50 -26.65
CA ILE A 4 1.36 14.30 -25.20
C ILE A 4 0.89 12.86 -24.87
N GLY A 5 -0.03 12.30 -25.65
CA GLY A 5 -0.48 10.91 -25.48
C GLY A 5 0.65 9.91 -25.67
N LYS A 6 1.45 10.04 -26.74
CA LYS A 6 2.61 9.16 -26.96
C LYS A 6 3.70 9.35 -25.91
N TYR A 7 3.92 10.58 -25.45
CA TYR A 7 4.85 10.85 -24.36
C TYR A 7 4.40 10.16 -23.07
N LEU A 8 3.11 10.25 -22.72
CA LEU A 8 2.55 9.57 -21.57
C LEU A 8 2.74 8.05 -21.67
N ILE A 9 2.42 7.44 -22.82
CA ILE A 9 2.64 6.00 -23.05
C ILE A 9 4.13 5.62 -22.88
N ASN A 10 5.04 6.40 -23.47
CA ASN A 10 6.48 6.18 -23.34
C ASN A 10 6.92 6.16 -21.86
N ARG A 11 6.50 7.15 -21.09
CA ARG A 11 6.86 7.28 -19.67
C ARG A 11 6.22 6.20 -18.80
N LEU A 12 4.97 5.82 -19.06
CA LEU A 12 4.34 4.70 -18.38
C LEU A 12 5.09 3.39 -18.64
N TYR A 13 5.47 3.14 -19.89
CA TYR A 13 6.20 1.93 -20.25
C TYR A 13 7.60 1.88 -19.62
N GLU A 14 8.30 3.02 -19.67
CA GLU A 14 9.60 3.22 -19.02
C GLU A 14 9.53 3.00 -17.51
N ALA A 15 8.46 3.47 -16.86
CA ALA A 15 8.16 3.26 -15.45
C ALA A 15 7.85 1.80 -15.07
N GLY A 16 7.89 0.88 -16.03
CA GLY A 16 7.63 -0.54 -15.81
C GLY A 16 6.18 -0.96 -15.98
N LEU A 17 5.29 -0.04 -16.37
CA LEU A 17 3.89 -0.38 -16.62
C LEU A 17 3.79 -1.34 -17.80
N ARG A 18 3.01 -2.40 -17.64
CA ARG A 18 2.75 -3.40 -18.70
C ARG A 18 1.28 -3.56 -19.03
N ARG A 19 0.39 -3.18 -18.12
CA ARG A 19 -1.07 -3.28 -18.26
C ARG A 19 -1.74 -2.01 -17.79
N ILE A 20 -2.81 -1.61 -18.47
CA ILE A 20 -3.74 -0.58 -18.02
C ILE A 20 -5.13 -1.20 -17.97
N TYR A 21 -5.78 -1.05 -16.81
CA TYR A 21 -7.15 -1.52 -16.59
C TYR A 21 -8.12 -0.38 -16.86
N GLY A 22 -9.35 -0.66 -17.29
CA GLY A 22 -10.31 0.44 -17.40
C GLY A 22 -11.60 0.14 -18.11
N VAL A 23 -12.35 1.22 -18.33
CA VAL A 23 -13.60 1.23 -19.08
C VAL A 23 -13.51 2.34 -20.12
N PRO A 24 -13.78 2.05 -21.41
CA PRO A 24 -13.77 3.08 -22.44
C PRO A 24 -14.89 4.09 -22.20
N GLY A 25 -14.61 5.36 -22.46
CA GLY A 25 -15.61 6.43 -22.46
C GLY A 25 -15.16 7.55 -23.39
N ASP A 26 -16.11 8.28 -23.95
CA ASP A 26 -15.87 9.28 -25.01
C ASP A 26 -14.73 10.27 -24.70
N PHE A 27 -14.56 10.72 -23.45
CA PHE A 27 -13.47 11.62 -23.07
C PHE A 27 -12.07 10.97 -23.01
N ASN A 28 -11.96 9.63 -23.02
CA ASN A 28 -10.68 8.92 -22.99
C ASN A 28 -10.35 8.14 -24.28
N LEU A 29 -11.27 8.05 -25.25
CA LEU A 29 -11.10 7.24 -26.47
C LEU A 29 -9.85 7.60 -27.26
N ASN A 30 -9.56 8.88 -27.46
CA ASN A 30 -8.37 9.34 -28.21
C ASN A 30 -7.05 8.79 -27.61
N PHE A 31 -6.99 8.67 -26.28
CA PHE A 31 -5.81 8.11 -25.62
C PHE A 31 -5.80 6.58 -25.66
N LEU A 32 -6.97 5.97 -25.50
CA LEU A 32 -7.12 4.51 -25.59
C LEU A 32 -6.75 3.98 -26.98
N GLU A 33 -7.15 4.67 -28.05
CA GLU A 33 -6.75 4.32 -29.42
C GLU A 33 -5.23 4.35 -29.59
N LEU A 34 -4.58 5.43 -29.15
CA LEU A 34 -3.11 5.54 -29.18
C LEU A 34 -2.42 4.44 -28.36
N LEU A 35 -2.98 4.08 -27.21
CA LEU A 35 -2.45 3.02 -26.35
C LEU A 35 -2.52 1.66 -27.05
N ILE A 36 -3.66 1.34 -27.67
CA ILE A 36 -3.88 0.09 -28.40
C ILE A 36 -2.98 0.03 -29.64
N GLU A 37 -2.84 1.14 -30.38
CA GLU A 37 -1.95 1.24 -31.54
C GLU A 37 -0.47 1.05 -31.19
N ASP A 38 -0.02 1.57 -30.04
CA ASP A 38 1.37 1.42 -29.58
C ASP A 38 1.69 -0.03 -29.19
N GLY A 39 0.77 -0.72 -28.51
CA GLY A 39 0.81 -2.16 -28.27
C GLY A 39 1.85 -2.64 -27.24
N ARG A 40 2.69 -1.77 -26.67
CA ARG A 40 3.67 -2.16 -25.63
C ARG A 40 3.06 -2.32 -24.24
N ILE A 41 1.95 -1.64 -23.98
CA ILE A 41 1.15 -1.74 -22.76
C ILE A 41 -0.18 -2.37 -23.13
N GLU A 42 -0.50 -3.48 -22.49
CA GLU A 42 -1.74 -4.22 -22.72
C GLU A 42 -2.95 -3.45 -22.13
N TRP A 43 -4.00 -3.28 -22.93
CA TRP A 43 -5.29 -2.80 -22.47
C TRP A 43 -6.11 -3.96 -21.88
N VAL A 44 -6.56 -3.81 -20.63
CA VAL A 44 -7.41 -4.76 -19.94
C VAL A 44 -8.76 -4.12 -19.65
N GLY A 45 -9.72 -4.37 -20.54
CA GLY A 45 -11.10 -3.91 -20.37
C GLY A 45 -11.79 -4.59 -19.18
N CYS A 46 -12.50 -3.81 -18.37
CA CYS A 46 -13.19 -4.26 -17.17
C CYS A 46 -14.69 -3.96 -17.25
N CYS A 47 -15.50 -4.66 -16.43
CA CYS A 47 -16.96 -4.47 -16.45
C CYS A 47 -17.40 -3.11 -15.88
N ASN A 48 -16.62 -2.53 -14.97
CA ASN A 48 -16.85 -1.21 -14.37
C ASN A 48 -15.54 -0.67 -13.78
N GLU A 49 -15.53 0.63 -13.45
CA GLU A 49 -14.35 1.36 -13.01
C GLU A 49 -13.90 1.00 -11.59
N LEU A 50 -14.85 0.65 -10.71
CA LEU A 50 -14.56 0.14 -9.37
C LEU A 50 -13.70 -1.14 -9.45
N ASN A 51 -14.12 -2.09 -10.27
CA ASN A 51 -13.41 -3.35 -10.47
C ASN A 51 -12.09 -3.12 -11.22
N ALA A 52 -12.06 -2.21 -12.19
CA ALA A 52 -10.84 -1.86 -12.91
C ALA A 52 -9.76 -1.31 -11.97
N ALA A 53 -10.14 -0.41 -11.06
CA ALA A 53 -9.20 0.17 -10.12
C ALA A 53 -8.75 -0.82 -9.02
N TYR A 54 -9.60 -1.78 -8.60
CA TYR A 54 -9.14 -2.89 -7.75
C TYR A 54 -8.24 -3.89 -8.48
N ALA A 55 -8.47 -4.12 -9.77
CA ALA A 55 -7.57 -4.94 -10.60
C ALA A 55 -6.21 -4.27 -10.71
N ALA A 56 -6.17 -2.94 -10.92
CA ALA A 56 -4.95 -2.16 -10.89
C ALA A 56 -4.25 -2.21 -9.51
N ASP A 57 -5.00 -2.15 -8.40
CA ASP A 57 -4.43 -2.33 -7.05
C ASP A 57 -3.76 -3.69 -6.88
N GLY A 58 -4.46 -4.76 -7.27
CA GLY A 58 -3.91 -6.11 -7.27
C GLY A 58 -2.64 -6.24 -8.11
N ASP A 59 -2.64 -5.68 -9.32
CA ASP A 59 -1.45 -5.68 -10.19
C ASP A 59 -0.30 -4.90 -9.56
N ALA A 60 -0.52 -3.67 -9.10
CA ALA A 60 0.51 -2.83 -8.51
C ALA A 60 1.19 -3.46 -7.27
N ARG A 61 0.48 -4.31 -6.52
CA ARG A 61 1.08 -5.09 -5.41
C ARG A 61 2.07 -6.15 -5.87
N ILE A 62 1.97 -6.61 -7.12
CA ILE A 62 2.80 -7.64 -7.72
C ILE A 62 3.89 -7.02 -8.60
N SER A 63 3.50 -6.11 -9.51
CA SER A 63 4.38 -5.48 -10.49
C SER A 63 5.07 -4.22 -9.97
N GLY A 64 4.59 -3.65 -8.86
CA GLY A 64 5.15 -2.45 -8.24
C GLY A 64 4.64 -1.13 -8.82
N PHE A 65 3.81 -1.15 -9.87
CA PHE A 65 3.11 0.01 -10.43
C PHE A 65 1.99 -0.44 -11.37
N ALA A 66 0.82 0.19 -11.27
CA ALA A 66 -0.29 -0.04 -12.20
C ALA A 66 -0.99 1.28 -12.55
N ALA A 67 -1.86 1.24 -13.55
CA ALA A 67 -2.71 2.37 -13.87
C ALA A 67 -4.13 1.92 -14.25
N VAL A 68 -5.07 2.83 -14.02
CA VAL A 68 -6.46 2.68 -14.42
C VAL A 68 -6.84 3.85 -15.33
N LEU A 69 -7.54 3.58 -16.43
CA LEU A 69 -8.06 4.58 -17.37
C LEU A 69 -9.59 4.61 -17.30
N THR A 70 -10.15 5.77 -16.98
CA THR A 70 -11.60 5.98 -16.85
C THR A 70 -12.04 7.24 -17.58
N THR A 71 -13.35 7.45 -17.70
CA THR A 71 -13.92 8.71 -18.19
C THR A 71 -14.21 9.67 -17.04
N TYR A 72 -14.32 10.96 -17.34
CA TYR A 72 -14.55 12.03 -16.37
C TYR A 72 -15.83 11.87 -15.58
N GLY A 73 -15.78 12.18 -14.28
CA GLY A 73 -16.93 12.39 -13.42
C GLY A 73 -17.61 11.08 -13.02
N VAL A 74 -18.18 10.34 -13.95
CA VAL A 74 -18.86 9.08 -13.63
C VAL A 74 -17.88 7.93 -13.39
N GLY A 75 -16.80 7.88 -14.17
CA GLY A 75 -15.85 6.77 -14.13
C GLY A 75 -14.80 6.95 -13.03
N ASP A 76 -14.13 8.11 -13.00
CA ASP A 76 -13.08 8.37 -12.02
C ASP A 76 -13.60 8.46 -10.57
N LEU A 77 -14.79 9.01 -10.33
CA LEU A 77 -15.41 8.97 -9.00
C LEU A 77 -15.77 7.54 -8.53
N SER A 78 -16.07 6.61 -9.46
CA SER A 78 -16.25 5.19 -9.15
C SER A 78 -14.90 4.52 -8.80
N ALA A 79 -13.83 4.88 -9.51
CA ALA A 79 -12.46 4.44 -9.22
C ALA A 79 -11.87 5.06 -7.93
N LEU A 80 -12.45 6.12 -7.39
CA LEU A 80 -11.94 6.81 -6.19
C LEU A 80 -11.88 5.90 -4.96
N GLN A 81 -12.84 4.99 -4.78
CA GLN A 81 -12.88 4.11 -3.62
C GLN A 81 -11.68 3.14 -3.56
N PRO A 82 -11.34 2.41 -4.65
CA PRO A 82 -10.11 1.61 -4.71
C PRO A 82 -8.84 2.46 -4.59
N LEU A 83 -8.83 3.67 -5.14
CA LEU A 83 -7.71 4.61 -4.97
C LEU A 83 -7.50 4.98 -3.51
N ALA A 84 -8.57 5.25 -2.75
CA ALA A 84 -8.49 5.51 -1.32
C ALA A 84 -7.91 4.31 -0.55
N GLY A 85 -8.34 3.08 -0.89
CA GLY A 85 -7.75 1.86 -0.33
C GLY A 85 -6.25 1.74 -0.64
N SER A 86 -5.88 2.01 -1.89
CA SER A 86 -4.48 2.01 -2.36
C SER A 86 -3.63 3.06 -1.65
N PHE A 87 -4.21 4.22 -1.33
CA PHE A 87 -3.54 5.26 -0.56
C PHE A 87 -3.23 4.80 0.87
N CYS A 88 -4.20 4.16 1.54
CA CYS A 88 -4.01 3.58 2.88
C CYS A 88 -2.92 2.49 2.87
N GLU A 89 -2.86 1.69 1.81
CA GLU A 89 -1.99 0.51 1.69
C GLU A 89 -0.62 0.79 1.05
N ASN A 90 -0.34 2.06 0.72
CA ASN A 90 0.87 2.50 0.04
C ASN A 90 1.09 1.75 -1.28
N VAL A 91 0.06 1.71 -2.13
CA VAL A 91 0.10 1.06 -3.44
C VAL A 91 0.23 2.13 -4.53
N PRO A 92 1.28 2.08 -5.37
CA PRO A 92 1.51 3.04 -6.44
C PRO A 92 0.59 2.76 -7.63
N ILE A 93 -0.49 3.52 -7.73
CA ILE A 93 -1.44 3.47 -8.86
C ILE A 93 -1.58 4.86 -9.48
N LEU A 94 -1.61 4.92 -10.80
CA LEU A 94 -2.02 6.11 -11.52
C LEU A 94 -3.44 5.99 -12.05
N SER A 95 -4.37 6.82 -11.57
CA SER A 95 -5.69 6.99 -12.18
C SER A 95 -5.65 8.06 -13.27
N ILE A 96 -5.86 7.66 -14.51
CA ILE A 96 -5.94 8.53 -15.69
C ILE A 96 -7.41 8.70 -16.01
N SER A 97 -7.90 9.93 -15.92
CA SER A 97 -9.26 10.30 -16.27
C SER A 97 -9.25 11.11 -17.57
N GLY A 98 -9.93 10.60 -18.61
CA GLY A 98 -10.21 11.41 -19.78
C GLY A 98 -11.11 12.57 -19.39
N LEU A 99 -10.73 13.81 -19.71
CA LEU A 99 -11.46 15.05 -19.40
C LEU A 99 -12.10 15.62 -20.68
N PRO A 100 -13.23 16.35 -20.58
CA PRO A 100 -13.69 17.21 -21.66
C PRO A 100 -12.58 18.13 -22.19
N SER A 101 -12.75 18.61 -23.42
CA SER A 101 -11.77 19.47 -24.07
C SER A 101 -11.44 20.69 -23.21
N LEU A 102 -10.19 21.15 -23.24
CA LEU A 102 -9.80 22.36 -22.51
C LEU A 102 -10.63 23.57 -22.92
N ASN A 103 -11.07 23.64 -24.18
CA ASN A 103 -12.01 24.67 -24.62
C ASN A 103 -13.33 24.61 -23.84
N ALA A 104 -13.93 23.43 -23.67
CA ALA A 104 -15.17 23.29 -22.92
C ALA A 104 -14.99 23.60 -21.42
N VAL A 105 -13.87 23.17 -20.83
CA VAL A 105 -13.51 23.46 -19.44
C VAL A 105 -13.33 24.96 -19.23
N LYS A 106 -12.54 25.63 -20.09
CA LYS A 106 -12.26 27.08 -20.02
C LYS A 106 -13.54 27.92 -20.15
N ASN A 107 -14.44 27.54 -21.05
CA ASN A 107 -15.71 28.22 -21.28
C ASN A 107 -16.84 27.77 -20.35
N ARG A 108 -16.56 26.81 -19.43
CA ARG A 108 -17.52 26.30 -18.45
C ARG A 108 -18.82 25.78 -19.07
N PHE A 109 -18.72 25.12 -20.23
CA PHE A 109 -19.91 24.59 -20.89
C PHE A 109 -20.57 23.49 -20.04
N PRO A 110 -21.90 23.38 -20.02
CA PRO A 110 -22.59 22.27 -19.35
C PRO A 110 -22.48 21.02 -20.22
N LEU A 111 -21.74 20.02 -19.75
CA LEU A 111 -21.53 18.76 -20.48
C LEU A 111 -22.05 17.56 -19.70
N HIS A 112 -22.41 16.48 -20.42
CA HIS A 112 -22.70 15.20 -19.79
C HIS A 112 -21.52 14.74 -18.91
N HIS A 113 -21.83 13.95 -17.88
CA HIS A 113 -20.89 13.57 -16.82
C HIS A 113 -20.36 14.71 -15.93
N THR A 114 -20.92 15.92 -16.04
CA THR A 114 -20.65 17.04 -15.12
C THR A 114 -21.87 17.34 -14.24
N LEU A 115 -21.72 18.25 -13.27
CA LEU A 115 -22.85 18.79 -12.50
C LEU A 115 -23.67 19.84 -13.28
N LEU A 116 -23.34 20.10 -14.56
CA LEU A 116 -24.00 21.09 -15.43
C LEU A 116 -23.99 22.54 -14.89
N ASN A 117 -23.14 22.83 -13.90
CA ASN A 117 -23.02 24.13 -13.23
C ASN A 117 -21.75 24.89 -13.64
N GLY A 118 -21.00 24.38 -14.61
CA GLY A 118 -19.73 24.95 -15.09
C GLY A 118 -18.52 24.71 -14.18
N ASP A 119 -18.65 23.86 -13.16
CA ASP A 119 -17.54 23.43 -12.30
C ASP A 119 -16.90 22.15 -12.85
N TYR A 120 -15.59 22.24 -13.09
CA TYR A 120 -14.74 21.14 -13.54
C TYR A 120 -13.63 20.79 -12.53
N ASP A 121 -13.56 21.50 -11.41
CA ASP A 121 -12.52 21.34 -10.40
C ASP A 121 -13.01 20.46 -9.23
N ASN A 122 -14.32 20.32 -9.05
CA ASN A 122 -14.94 19.45 -8.06
C ASN A 122 -14.41 18.00 -8.08
N VAL A 123 -14.24 17.38 -9.25
CA VAL A 123 -13.77 15.99 -9.35
C VAL A 123 -12.31 15.88 -8.91
N MET A 124 -11.45 16.83 -9.32
CA MET A 124 -10.06 16.87 -8.87
C MET A 124 -9.95 17.11 -7.36
N ALA A 125 -10.79 18.01 -6.83
CA ALA A 125 -10.89 18.27 -5.40
C ALA A 125 -11.34 17.02 -4.61
N ALA A 126 -12.27 16.22 -5.15
CA ALA A 126 -12.70 14.97 -4.54
C ALA A 126 -11.58 13.92 -4.45
N HIS A 127 -10.68 13.87 -5.44
CA HIS A 127 -9.54 12.96 -5.45
C HIS A 127 -8.40 13.39 -4.53
N ARG A 128 -8.34 14.68 -4.15
CA ARG A 128 -7.18 15.27 -3.46
C ARG A 128 -6.81 14.59 -2.14
N PRO A 129 -7.75 14.19 -1.25
CA PRO A 129 -7.39 13.54 0.01
C PRO A 129 -6.82 12.12 -0.16
N PHE A 130 -6.99 11.52 -1.34
CA PHE A 130 -6.69 10.12 -1.61
C PHE A 130 -5.60 9.94 -2.68
N THR A 131 -4.90 11.02 -3.02
CA THR A 131 -3.79 11.01 -3.98
C THR A 131 -2.66 11.90 -3.48
N ALA A 132 -1.41 11.45 -3.69
CA ALA A 132 -0.23 12.25 -3.34
C ALA A 132 0.15 13.22 -4.48
N TYR A 133 -0.15 12.82 -5.72
CA TYR A 133 0.19 13.58 -6.92
C TYR A 133 -1.06 13.78 -7.77
N GLN A 134 -1.29 15.02 -8.20
CA GLN A 134 -2.35 15.35 -9.15
C GLN A 134 -1.82 16.24 -10.26
N ALA A 135 -2.39 16.10 -11.46
CA ALA A 135 -2.19 17.02 -12.56
C ALA A 135 -3.41 17.05 -13.49
N ARG A 136 -3.70 18.22 -14.06
CA ARG A 136 -4.53 18.38 -15.26
C ARG A 136 -3.60 18.81 -16.38
N LEU A 137 -3.47 17.99 -17.44
CA LEU A 137 -2.54 18.31 -18.50
C LEU A 137 -3.03 19.50 -19.33
N THR A 138 -2.13 20.45 -19.55
CA THR A 138 -2.34 21.59 -20.43
C THR A 138 -1.15 21.75 -21.37
N PRO A 139 -1.34 22.16 -22.64
CA PRO A 139 -0.25 22.43 -23.57
C PRO A 139 0.73 23.48 -23.03
N GLU A 140 0.21 24.50 -22.37
CA GLU A 140 0.98 25.63 -21.86
C GLU A 140 1.79 25.26 -20.59
N GLY A 141 1.39 24.19 -19.88
CA GLY A 141 1.90 23.81 -18.57
C GLY A 141 3.11 22.88 -18.56
N LYS A 142 3.91 22.83 -19.64
CA LYS A 142 5.02 21.88 -19.79
C LYS A 142 4.58 20.43 -19.50
N ALA A 143 3.54 19.97 -20.18
CA ALA A 143 2.88 18.67 -19.95
C ALA A 143 3.83 17.48 -19.71
N GLY A 144 4.94 17.40 -20.46
CA GLY A 144 5.95 16.34 -20.26
C GLY A 144 6.59 16.35 -18.86
N GLN A 145 6.87 17.52 -18.30
CA GLN A 145 7.44 17.65 -16.95
C GLN A 145 6.42 17.26 -15.87
N GLU A 146 5.15 17.59 -16.07
CA GLU A 146 4.08 17.19 -15.15
C GLU A 146 3.82 15.68 -15.18
N ILE A 147 3.92 15.05 -16.35
CA ILE A 147 3.86 13.59 -16.49
C ILE A 147 5.01 12.93 -15.73
N ASP A 148 6.25 13.39 -15.96
CA ASP A 148 7.45 12.86 -15.31
C ASP A 148 7.34 13.02 -13.78
N ARG A 149 7.05 14.24 -13.30
CA ARG A 149 6.86 14.56 -11.87
C ARG A 149 5.84 13.65 -11.20
N LEU A 150 4.72 13.41 -11.87
CA LEU A 150 3.62 12.63 -11.33
C LEU A 150 4.00 11.14 -11.24
N ILE A 151 4.61 10.56 -12.27
CA ILE A 151 5.03 9.16 -12.29
C ILE A 151 6.17 8.92 -11.28
N GLU A 152 7.20 9.77 -11.29
CA GLU A 152 8.32 9.68 -10.34
C GLU A 152 7.83 9.79 -8.89
N GLY A 153 6.93 10.73 -8.62
CA GLY A 153 6.33 10.93 -7.31
C GLY A 153 5.57 9.70 -6.80
N ILE A 154 4.68 9.15 -7.62
CA ILE A 154 3.91 7.93 -7.31
C ILE A 154 4.84 6.77 -6.96
N LEU A 155 5.87 6.55 -7.79
CA LEU A 155 6.80 5.45 -7.62
C LEU A 155 7.72 5.61 -6.41
N ARG A 156 8.12 6.84 -6.08
CA ARG A 156 8.96 7.15 -4.92
C ARG A 156 8.16 7.02 -3.63
N GLU A 157 7.00 7.66 -3.53
CA GLU A 157 6.23 7.67 -2.29
C GLU A 157 5.40 6.41 -2.07
N LYS A 158 5.23 5.58 -3.12
CA LYS A 158 4.32 4.43 -3.13
C LYS A 158 2.90 4.87 -2.80
N LYS A 159 2.44 5.95 -3.43
CA LYS A 159 1.10 6.53 -3.22
C LYS A 159 0.38 6.72 -4.55
N PRO A 160 -0.96 6.60 -4.57
CA PRO A 160 -1.73 6.88 -5.77
C PRO A 160 -1.54 8.31 -6.28
N GLY A 161 -1.65 8.47 -7.60
CA GLY A 161 -1.80 9.77 -8.24
C GLY A 161 -2.97 9.80 -9.22
N TYR A 162 -3.37 11.01 -9.58
CA TYR A 162 -4.53 11.27 -10.44
C TYR A 162 -4.20 12.27 -11.55
N LEU A 163 -4.47 11.88 -12.78
CA LEU A 163 -4.17 12.63 -13.98
C LEU A 163 -5.45 12.89 -14.76
N GLN A 164 -5.82 14.14 -14.94
CA GLN A 164 -6.84 14.53 -15.91
C GLN A 164 -6.18 14.79 -17.26
N LEU A 165 -6.61 14.05 -18.29
CA LEU A 165 -6.14 14.14 -19.66
C LEU A 165 -7.27 14.70 -20.54
N PRO A 166 -7.26 16.00 -20.89
CA PRO A 166 -8.26 16.56 -21.79
C PRO A 166 -8.22 15.92 -23.18
N SER A 167 -9.39 15.62 -23.71
CA SER A 167 -9.57 14.93 -25.01
C SER A 167 -8.88 15.63 -26.20
N ASP A 168 -8.78 16.96 -26.18
CA ASP A 168 -8.13 17.79 -27.20
C ASP A 168 -6.60 17.97 -26.99
N VAL A 169 -6.05 17.51 -25.87
CA VAL A 169 -4.63 17.66 -25.52
C VAL A 169 -3.80 16.47 -25.98
N THR A 170 -4.39 15.28 -26.10
CA THR A 170 -3.71 14.02 -26.40
C THR A 170 -2.82 14.08 -27.65
N GLN A 171 -3.25 14.79 -28.70
CA GLN A 171 -2.53 14.90 -29.98
C GLN A 171 -1.59 16.12 -30.06
N VAL A 172 -1.61 17.01 -29.06
CA VAL A 172 -0.77 18.21 -29.06
C VAL A 172 0.70 17.83 -28.95
N LEU A 173 1.53 18.44 -29.80
CA LEU A 173 2.96 18.18 -29.86
C LEU A 173 3.73 18.98 -28.80
N ILE A 174 4.61 18.30 -28.07
CA ILE A 174 5.55 18.87 -27.11
C ILE A 174 7.01 18.50 -27.46
N PRO A 175 8.00 19.25 -26.96
CA PRO A 175 9.39 18.82 -27.01
C PRO A 175 9.54 17.49 -26.27
N GLU A 176 10.26 16.55 -26.88
CA GLU A 176 10.53 15.26 -26.27
C GLU A 176 11.76 15.36 -25.36
N SER A 177 11.61 14.97 -24.10
CA SER A 177 12.75 14.79 -23.20
C SER A 177 13.43 13.46 -23.50
N GLN A 178 14.74 13.49 -23.71
CA GLN A 178 15.56 12.28 -23.84
C GLN A 178 16.12 11.82 -22.50
N GLN A 179 15.86 12.57 -21.42
CA GLN A 179 16.29 12.18 -20.08
C GLN A 179 15.40 11.03 -19.60
N PRO A 180 15.97 9.94 -19.06
CA PRO A 180 15.17 8.90 -18.43
C PRO A 180 14.44 9.44 -17.21
N LEU A 181 13.35 8.79 -16.82
CA LEU A 181 12.68 9.06 -15.56
C LEU A 181 13.67 8.88 -14.40
N ASP A 182 13.69 9.85 -13.49
CA ASP A 182 14.49 9.78 -12.29
C ASP A 182 13.77 8.93 -11.24
N LEU A 183 13.87 7.61 -11.41
CA LEU A 183 13.31 6.65 -10.46
C LEU A 183 14.24 6.41 -9.26
N ILE A 184 15.41 7.06 -9.24
CA ILE A 184 16.37 6.95 -8.15
C ILE A 184 15.82 7.75 -6.96
N PHE A 185 15.75 7.10 -5.81
CA PHE A 185 15.46 7.80 -4.57
C PHE A 185 16.59 8.80 -4.29
N PRO A 186 16.30 10.06 -3.91
CA PRO A 186 17.35 11.03 -3.61
C PRO A 186 18.34 10.46 -2.59
N PRO A 187 19.61 10.92 -2.57
CA PRO A 187 20.54 10.48 -1.54
C PRO A 187 20.02 10.91 -0.16
N SER A 188 20.38 10.15 0.87
CA SER A 188 20.17 10.60 2.24
C SER A 188 20.96 11.87 2.51
N ASP A 189 20.35 12.83 3.19
CA ASP A 189 21.06 13.96 3.80
C ASP A 189 22.11 13.40 4.78
N PRO A 190 23.41 13.67 4.57
CA PRO A 190 24.48 13.06 5.36
C PRO A 190 24.35 13.33 6.86
N GLU A 191 23.92 14.54 7.24
CA GLU A 191 23.80 14.91 8.65
C GLU A 191 22.61 14.23 9.32
N THR A 192 21.45 14.21 8.66
CA THR A 192 20.26 13.52 9.15
C THR A 192 20.50 12.02 9.29
N LEU A 193 21.14 11.40 8.28
CA LEU A 193 21.54 10.00 8.33
C LEU A 193 22.48 9.73 9.50
N ARG A 194 23.51 10.57 9.69
CA ARG A 194 24.47 10.45 10.80
C ARG A 194 23.76 10.50 12.14
N VAL A 195 22.85 11.47 12.33
CA VAL A 195 22.09 11.69 13.56
C VAL A 195 21.18 10.50 13.88
N ILE A 196 20.34 10.07 12.93
CA ILE A 196 19.42 8.93 13.12
C ILE A 196 20.21 7.64 13.40
N THR A 197 21.27 7.40 12.63
CA THR A 197 22.10 6.20 12.80
C THR A 197 22.78 6.17 14.16
N ALA A 198 23.39 7.29 14.59
CA ALA A 198 24.07 7.35 15.88
C ALA A 198 23.09 7.11 17.03
N PHE A 199 21.91 7.71 16.97
CA PHE A 199 20.86 7.54 17.98
C PHE A 199 20.38 6.07 18.07
N LEU A 200 20.10 5.43 16.94
CA LEU A 200 19.70 4.02 16.90
C LEU A 200 20.78 3.10 17.45
N VAL A 201 22.04 3.33 17.08
CA VAL A 201 23.19 2.55 17.55
C VAL A 201 23.37 2.69 19.06
N GLU A 202 23.24 3.90 19.59
CA GLU A 202 23.29 4.17 21.03
C GLU A 202 22.18 3.41 21.77
N LYS A 203 20.93 3.54 21.30
CA LYS A 203 19.77 2.88 21.92
C LYS A 203 19.85 1.36 21.86
N LEU A 204 20.26 0.80 20.72
CA LEU A 204 20.46 -0.63 20.58
C LEU A 204 21.60 -1.13 21.48
N ASN A 205 22.76 -0.47 21.48
CA ASN A 205 23.90 -0.93 22.28
C ASN A 205 23.65 -0.84 23.81
N ALA A 206 22.76 0.05 24.24
CA ALA A 206 22.35 0.18 25.64
C ALA A 206 21.17 -0.74 26.03
N SER A 207 20.53 -1.37 25.05
CA SER A 207 19.35 -2.22 25.24
C SER A 207 19.76 -3.65 25.58
N GLU A 208 19.14 -4.20 26.61
CA GLU A 208 19.29 -5.60 27.00
C GLU A 208 18.28 -6.50 26.28
N ARG A 209 17.11 -5.97 25.91
CA ARG A 209 15.99 -6.74 25.34
C ARG A 209 15.38 -6.09 24.09
N PRO A 210 16.16 -5.80 23.03
CA PRO A 210 15.61 -5.14 21.85
C PRO A 210 14.63 -6.03 21.08
N PHE A 211 13.72 -5.39 20.34
CA PHE A 211 12.83 -6.02 19.37
C PHE A 211 12.73 -5.20 18.08
N ILE A 212 12.58 -5.89 16.95
CA ILE A 212 12.22 -5.26 15.68
C ILE A 212 10.80 -5.66 15.30
N ALA A 213 9.90 -4.68 15.26
CA ALA A 213 8.52 -4.87 14.86
C ALA A 213 8.33 -4.35 13.43
N MET A 214 7.71 -5.15 12.57
CA MET A 214 7.69 -4.90 11.13
C MET A 214 6.29 -4.84 10.56
N GLY A 215 6.00 -3.76 9.85
CA GLY A 215 4.75 -3.55 9.11
C GLY A 215 4.92 -3.65 7.59
N SER A 216 3.83 -3.35 6.88
CA SER A 216 3.71 -3.57 5.43
C SER A 216 4.69 -2.74 4.58
N LEU A 217 5.20 -1.60 5.08
CA LEU A 217 6.10 -0.74 4.29
C LEU A 217 7.40 -1.44 3.87
N ILE A 218 7.89 -2.41 4.63
CA ILE A 218 9.10 -3.16 4.25
C ILE A 218 8.89 -3.84 2.89
N GLY A 219 7.70 -4.40 2.67
CA GLY A 219 7.34 -5.02 1.39
C GLY A 219 7.21 -4.00 0.27
N ARG A 220 6.64 -2.82 0.56
CA ARG A 220 6.44 -1.75 -0.43
C ARG A 220 7.74 -1.15 -0.96
N TYR A 221 8.78 -1.15 -0.13
CA TYR A 221 10.10 -0.60 -0.47
C TYR A 221 11.15 -1.68 -0.76
N GLY A 222 10.77 -2.97 -0.77
CA GLY A 222 11.68 -4.07 -1.10
C GLY A 222 12.80 -4.30 -0.08
N LEU A 223 12.57 -3.99 1.20
CA LEU A 223 13.60 -3.97 2.26
C LEU A 223 13.64 -5.26 3.10
N GLN A 224 12.96 -6.33 2.66
CA GLN A 224 12.86 -7.58 3.41
C GLN A 224 14.26 -8.16 3.71
N GLY A 225 15.15 -8.17 2.71
CA GLY A 225 16.50 -8.72 2.85
C GLY A 225 17.38 -7.90 3.81
N GLU A 226 17.31 -6.58 3.72
CA GLU A 226 18.05 -5.63 4.53
C GLU A 226 17.68 -5.74 6.01
N VAL A 227 16.36 -5.78 6.30
CA VAL A 227 15.88 -5.88 7.68
C VAL A 227 16.18 -7.26 8.24
N LEU A 228 16.00 -8.34 7.47
CA LEU A 228 16.34 -9.69 7.93
C LEU A 228 17.84 -9.83 8.24
N SER A 229 18.69 -9.27 7.38
CA SER A 229 20.14 -9.24 7.57
C SER A 229 20.53 -8.46 8.82
N LEU A 230 19.85 -7.34 9.11
CA LEU A 230 20.04 -6.58 10.33
C LEU A 230 19.68 -7.43 11.57
N CYS A 231 18.50 -8.06 11.59
CA CYS A 231 18.07 -8.93 12.68
C CYS A 231 19.11 -10.03 12.95
N GLN A 232 19.57 -10.71 11.90
CA GLN A 232 20.56 -11.80 12.00
C GLN A 232 21.92 -11.32 12.49
N LYS A 233 22.43 -10.19 11.96
CA LYS A 233 23.73 -9.66 12.35
C LYS A 233 23.75 -9.20 13.80
N LEU A 234 22.67 -8.55 14.24
CA LEU A 234 22.57 -8.01 15.59
C LEU A 234 21.98 -9.00 16.60
N ASN A 235 21.57 -10.19 16.14
CA ASN A 235 20.89 -11.20 16.94
C ASN A 235 19.64 -10.66 17.66
N ILE A 236 18.86 -9.83 16.96
CA ILE A 236 17.66 -9.17 17.49
C ILE A 236 16.42 -9.91 16.99
N PRO A 237 15.52 -10.33 17.90
CA PRO A 237 14.28 -10.98 17.50
C PRO A 237 13.31 -10.03 16.82
N TYR A 238 12.43 -10.59 15.99
CA TYR A 238 11.49 -9.82 15.21
C TYR A 238 10.08 -10.38 15.22
N CYS A 239 9.11 -9.48 15.06
CA CYS A 239 7.70 -9.83 14.88
C CYS A 239 7.12 -9.14 13.65
N LEU A 240 6.04 -9.72 13.12
CA LEU A 240 5.27 -9.17 12.00
C LEU A 240 3.91 -8.73 12.51
N THR A 241 3.42 -7.57 12.08
CA THR A 241 2.02 -7.18 12.27
C THR A 241 1.08 -7.97 11.36
N ALA A 242 -0.23 -7.76 11.49
CA ALA A 242 -1.25 -8.43 10.69
C ALA A 242 -1.08 -8.21 9.18
N ASP A 243 -0.77 -6.97 8.78
CA ASP A 243 -0.61 -6.48 7.41
C ASP A 243 0.75 -6.81 6.77
N SER A 244 1.70 -7.34 7.55
CA SER A 244 3.03 -7.77 7.06
C SER A 244 3.22 -9.28 7.09
N LYS A 245 2.14 -10.05 7.31
CA LYS A 245 2.17 -11.51 7.22
C LYS A 245 2.73 -11.90 5.85
N THR A 246 3.57 -12.94 5.84
CA THR A 246 4.31 -13.46 4.67
C THR A 246 5.51 -12.65 4.17
N LEU A 247 5.81 -11.47 4.70
CA LEU A 247 6.97 -10.69 4.24
C LEU A 247 8.32 -11.30 4.61
N LEU A 248 8.39 -12.05 5.71
CA LEU A 248 9.63 -12.69 6.17
C LEU A 248 9.44 -14.16 6.58
N PRO A 249 10.52 -14.96 6.55
CA PRO A 249 10.44 -16.38 6.88
C PRO A 249 9.99 -16.62 8.31
N ARG A 250 8.96 -17.45 8.50
CA ARG A 250 8.49 -17.86 9.84
C ARG A 250 9.40 -18.90 10.51
N LYS A 251 10.22 -19.60 9.73
CA LYS A 251 11.14 -20.63 10.21
C LYS A 251 12.48 -20.07 10.72
N ASN A 252 12.66 -18.75 10.69
CA ASN A 252 13.86 -18.14 11.21
C ASN A 252 13.86 -18.23 12.75
N PRO A 253 14.99 -18.60 13.39
CA PRO A 253 15.06 -18.70 14.85
C PRO A 253 14.82 -17.38 15.59
N LEU A 254 14.95 -16.23 14.91
CA LEU A 254 14.67 -14.90 15.45
C LEU A 254 13.20 -14.48 15.29
N PHE A 255 12.35 -15.27 14.63
CA PHE A 255 10.94 -14.96 14.49
C PHE A 255 10.17 -15.24 15.78
N ALA A 256 9.65 -14.19 16.40
CA ALA A 256 8.94 -14.27 17.68
C ALA A 256 7.41 -14.39 17.55
N GLY A 257 6.86 -14.21 16.35
CA GLY A 257 5.44 -14.38 16.05
C GLY A 257 4.77 -13.18 15.39
N GLN A 258 3.44 -13.18 15.42
CA GLN A 258 2.60 -12.12 14.89
C GLN A 258 2.16 -11.17 16.02
N TYR A 259 2.51 -9.89 15.92
CA TYR A 259 2.12 -8.89 16.90
C TYR A 259 0.78 -8.25 16.53
N ALA A 260 -0.13 -8.22 17.49
CA ALA A 260 -1.44 -7.56 17.39
C ALA A 260 -1.97 -7.25 18.80
N GLY A 261 -1.21 -6.54 19.63
CA GLY A 261 -1.57 -6.29 21.04
C GLY A 261 -1.86 -7.59 21.80
N LYS A 262 -2.93 -7.63 22.60
CA LYS A 262 -3.39 -8.88 23.27
C LYS A 262 -3.90 -9.96 22.30
N GLY A 263 -4.09 -9.63 21.02
CA GLY A 263 -4.35 -10.58 19.94
C GLY A 263 -3.08 -11.19 19.33
N SER A 264 -1.90 -10.93 19.90
CA SER A 264 -0.63 -11.47 19.40
C SER A 264 -0.61 -13.01 19.43
N ILE A 265 0.09 -13.59 18.46
CA ILE A 265 0.24 -15.03 18.31
C ILE A 265 1.73 -15.38 18.27
N PRO A 266 2.26 -16.09 19.30
CA PRO A 266 1.58 -16.48 20.54
C PRO A 266 1.31 -15.29 21.48
N LEU A 267 0.38 -15.44 22.43
CA LEU A 267 0.07 -14.38 23.42
C LEU A 267 1.30 -13.99 24.25
N THR A 268 2.23 -14.92 24.48
CA THR A 268 3.50 -14.64 25.16
C THR A 268 4.35 -13.59 24.45
N LEU A 269 4.20 -13.41 23.13
CA LEU A 269 4.84 -12.31 22.40
C LEU A 269 4.41 -10.93 22.90
N TYR A 270 3.13 -10.75 23.25
CA TYR A 270 2.62 -9.50 23.80
C TYR A 270 3.37 -9.11 25.08
N HIS A 271 3.53 -10.09 25.98
CA HIS A 271 4.28 -9.89 27.22
C HIS A 271 5.77 -9.66 26.97
N GLU A 272 6.40 -10.38 26.03
CA GLU A 272 7.80 -10.16 25.68
C GLU A 272 8.07 -8.76 25.12
N ILE A 273 7.15 -8.22 24.32
CA ILE A 273 7.25 -6.85 23.79
C ILE A 273 7.01 -5.80 24.88
N ALA A 274 6.09 -6.05 25.82
CA ALA A 274 5.85 -5.15 26.95
C ALA A 274 7.07 -5.02 27.89
N HIS A 275 7.92 -6.06 27.98
CA HIS A 275 9.19 -6.03 28.74
C HIS A 275 10.40 -5.61 27.89
N SER A 276 10.18 -5.16 26.65
CA SER A 276 11.25 -4.62 25.80
C SER A 276 11.71 -3.27 26.33
N ASP A 277 12.99 -2.97 26.20
CA ASP A 277 13.58 -1.65 26.51
C ASP A 277 13.92 -0.85 25.25
N CYS A 278 13.85 -1.48 24.06
CA CYS A 278 13.99 -0.82 22.77
C CYS A 278 13.18 -1.56 21.70
N ILE A 279 12.31 -0.86 20.99
CA ILE A 279 11.51 -1.38 19.87
C ILE A 279 11.78 -0.52 18.66
N ILE A 280 12.37 -1.11 17.63
CA ILE A 280 12.46 -0.50 16.30
C ILE A 280 11.22 -0.93 15.53
N ALA A 281 10.28 0.00 15.36
CA ALA A 281 9.08 -0.20 14.57
C ALA A 281 9.33 0.28 13.14
N ILE A 282 9.24 -0.60 12.16
CA ILE A 282 9.48 -0.27 10.75
C ILE A 282 8.16 -0.34 10.00
N GLY A 283 7.60 0.82 9.65
CA GLY A 283 6.37 0.92 8.87
C GLY A 283 5.14 0.32 9.53
N ILE A 284 5.03 0.44 10.85
CA ILE A 284 3.86 0.01 11.62
C ILE A 284 2.93 1.21 11.83
N ALA A 285 1.72 1.11 11.30
CA ALA A 285 0.62 1.96 11.72
C ALA A 285 -0.21 1.23 12.78
N LEU A 286 -0.29 1.75 14.01
CA LEU A 286 -1.15 1.19 15.06
C LEU A 286 -2.62 1.54 14.81
N SER A 287 -3.27 0.73 13.99
CA SER A 287 -4.72 0.68 13.81
C SER A 287 -5.40 -0.18 14.88
N ASP A 288 -6.73 -0.20 14.89
CA ASP A 288 -7.51 -1.15 15.69
C ASP A 288 -7.04 -2.59 15.46
N LEU A 289 -6.78 -3.03 14.23
CA LEU A 289 -6.34 -4.40 13.94
C LEU A 289 -4.90 -4.69 14.39
N THR A 290 -3.96 -3.80 14.08
CA THR A 290 -2.52 -4.03 14.35
C THR A 290 -2.15 -3.77 15.81
N SER A 291 -2.97 -3.00 16.54
CA SER A 291 -2.84 -2.80 17.99
C SER A 291 -3.64 -3.79 18.83
N GLY A 292 -4.41 -4.69 18.21
CA GLY A 292 -5.27 -5.64 18.93
C GLY A 292 -6.44 -4.95 19.65
N LEU A 293 -7.23 -4.17 18.93
CA LEU A 293 -8.32 -3.34 19.45
C LEU A 293 -7.84 -2.37 20.54
N PHE A 294 -6.73 -1.67 20.28
CA PHE A 294 -6.11 -0.71 21.19
C PHE A 294 -5.63 -1.30 22.51
N SER A 295 -5.37 -2.62 22.53
CA SER A 295 -4.80 -3.31 23.68
C SER A 295 -3.27 -3.34 23.68
N ASN A 296 -2.62 -2.74 22.67
CA ASN A 296 -1.18 -2.50 22.64
C ASN A 296 -0.75 -1.65 23.84
N ASP A 297 0.11 -2.22 24.68
CA ASP A 297 0.63 -1.59 25.89
C ASP A 297 2.14 -1.43 25.78
N VAL A 298 2.55 -0.58 24.83
CA VAL A 298 3.96 -0.28 24.54
C VAL A 298 4.16 1.21 24.74
N SER A 299 5.05 1.59 25.66
CA SER A 299 5.39 2.99 25.89
C SER A 299 5.99 3.64 24.64
N ALA A 300 5.59 4.87 24.34
CA ALA A 300 6.19 5.66 23.28
C ALA A 300 7.70 5.90 23.51
N ASP A 301 8.13 5.86 24.78
CA ASP A 301 9.51 6.05 25.22
C ASP A 301 10.40 4.83 24.99
N ILE A 302 9.90 3.74 24.43
CA ILE A 302 10.78 2.62 24.03
C ILE A 302 10.67 2.35 22.54
N ARG A 303 9.82 3.09 21.83
CA ARG A 303 9.50 2.86 20.42
C ARG A 303 10.14 3.91 19.52
N ILE A 304 10.92 3.44 18.56
CA ILE A 304 11.53 4.25 17.50
C ILE A 304 10.90 3.83 16.18
N GLU A 305 10.14 4.74 15.58
CA GLU A 305 9.45 4.48 14.32
C GLU A 305 10.33 4.89 13.15
N LEU A 306 10.65 3.96 12.26
CA LEU A 306 11.36 4.23 11.02
C LEU A 306 10.36 4.32 9.88
N THR A 307 10.41 5.45 9.17
CA THR A 307 9.65 5.69 7.95
C THR A 307 10.55 5.50 6.73
N PRO A 308 10.02 5.41 5.50
CA PRO A 308 10.85 5.20 4.30
C PRO A 308 11.97 6.25 4.12
N TYR A 309 11.75 7.45 4.65
CA TYR A 309 12.64 8.60 4.47
C TYR A 309 12.99 9.32 5.77
N GLY A 310 12.90 8.63 6.91
CA GLY A 310 13.15 9.27 8.19
C GLY A 310 12.91 8.39 9.40
N ALA A 311 12.87 9.04 10.56
CA ALA A 311 12.54 8.42 11.83
C ALA A 311 11.69 9.37 12.66
N THR A 312 10.72 8.81 13.38
CA THR A 312 9.92 9.49 14.38
C THR A 312 10.18 8.83 15.74
N THR A 313 10.45 9.64 16.76
CA THR A 313 10.78 9.12 18.09
C THR A 313 9.98 9.86 19.17
N GLY A 314 9.70 9.19 20.28
CA GLY A 314 9.17 9.84 21.49
C GLY A 314 10.19 10.75 22.20
N PHE A 315 11.45 10.80 21.74
CA PHE A 315 12.56 11.48 22.42
C PHE A 315 13.14 12.66 21.67
N ALA A 316 13.93 13.46 22.39
CA ALA A 316 14.81 14.43 21.76
C ALA A 316 16.01 13.74 21.11
N VAL A 317 16.25 14.00 19.83
CA VAL A 317 17.42 13.50 19.10
C VAL A 317 18.38 14.68 18.88
N ALA A 318 19.59 14.59 19.44
CA ALA A 318 20.66 15.61 19.30
C ALA A 318 20.21 17.05 19.64
N GLY A 319 19.53 17.25 20.77
CA GLY A 319 19.09 18.58 21.22
C GLY A 319 17.88 19.16 20.48
N ARG A 320 17.31 18.43 19.51
CA ARG A 320 16.02 18.74 18.90
C ARG A 320 14.94 17.98 19.68
N GLY A 321 14.12 18.72 20.45
CA GLY A 321 13.22 18.22 21.51
C GLY A 321 12.25 17.07 21.17
N LEU A 322 11.55 16.57 22.20
CA LEU A 322 10.61 15.44 22.14
C LEU A 322 9.59 15.59 20.99
N GLY A 323 9.35 14.49 20.26
CA GLY A 323 8.22 14.35 19.33
C GLY A 323 8.43 14.87 17.90
N LYS A 324 9.67 15.07 17.44
CA LYS A 324 9.93 15.53 16.06
C LYS A 324 10.30 14.38 15.13
N SER A 325 9.60 14.31 13.99
CA SER A 325 9.99 13.49 12.84
C SER A 325 11.23 14.09 12.18
N LEU A 326 12.29 13.30 12.03
CA LEU A 326 13.45 13.63 11.22
C LEU A 326 13.25 13.03 9.83
N THR A 327 13.27 13.87 8.80
CA THR A 327 13.15 13.45 7.40
C THR A 327 14.43 13.76 6.64
N GLY A 328 14.69 13.01 5.59
CA GLY A 328 15.87 13.18 4.74
C GLY A 328 16.85 12.01 4.77
N ALA A 329 16.58 10.95 5.53
CA ALA A 329 17.42 9.74 5.52
C ALA A 329 16.62 8.53 5.03
N ARG A 330 17.06 7.92 3.95
CA ARG A 330 16.46 6.69 3.43
C ARG A 330 16.58 5.58 4.44
N LEU A 331 15.49 4.83 4.62
CA LEU A 331 15.45 3.70 5.54
C LEU A 331 16.58 2.70 5.27
N LYS A 332 16.85 2.37 4.00
CA LYS A 332 17.96 1.48 3.64
C LYS A 332 19.32 1.95 4.16
N ASP A 333 19.64 3.23 3.97
CA ASP A 333 20.93 3.79 4.39
C ASP A 333 21.05 3.80 5.92
N VAL A 334 19.94 4.06 6.63
CA VAL A 334 19.86 3.97 8.09
C VAL A 334 20.10 2.52 8.54
N LEU A 335 19.41 1.54 7.94
CA LEU A 335 19.59 0.12 8.27
C LEU A 335 21.04 -0.33 8.04
N ASP A 336 21.65 0.07 6.93
CA ASP A 336 23.05 -0.25 6.62
C ASP A 336 24.02 0.41 7.62
N GLY A 337 23.79 1.67 7.98
CA GLY A 337 24.57 2.40 8.99
C GLY A 337 24.49 1.77 10.39
N VAL A 338 23.28 1.37 10.81
CA VAL A 338 23.06 0.69 12.10
C VAL A 338 23.71 -0.69 12.08
N LYS A 339 23.48 -1.48 11.02
CA LYS A 339 24.10 -2.79 10.82
C LYS A 339 25.62 -2.72 10.90
N ALA A 340 26.24 -1.65 10.41
CA ALA A 340 27.70 -1.49 10.44
C ALA A 340 28.27 -1.19 11.83
N LYS A 341 27.51 -0.51 12.71
CA LYS A 341 28.04 0.09 13.95
C LYS A 341 27.47 -0.49 15.24
N ALA A 342 26.26 -1.03 15.22
CA ALA A 342 25.65 -1.65 16.39
C ALA A 342 26.30 -3.01 16.70
N LYS A 343 26.33 -3.38 17.97
CA LYS A 343 26.90 -4.63 18.46
C LYS A 343 25.84 -5.75 18.44
N PRO A 344 26.23 -7.01 18.18
CA PRO A 344 25.34 -8.14 18.37
C PRO A 344 24.92 -8.31 19.84
N HIS A 345 23.68 -8.72 20.06
CA HIS A 345 23.14 -9.04 21.37
C HIS A 345 23.39 -10.51 21.71
N SER A 346 23.45 -10.84 23.00
CA SER A 346 23.64 -12.21 23.50
C SER A 346 22.51 -13.18 23.09
N GLY A 347 21.39 -12.65 22.59
CA GLY A 347 20.22 -13.42 22.21
C GLY A 347 19.38 -13.80 23.43
N ARG A 348 18.11 -14.14 23.20
CA ARG A 348 17.19 -14.62 24.24
C ARG A 348 16.32 -15.75 23.72
N ALA A 349 15.82 -16.58 24.63
CA ALA A 349 14.78 -17.53 24.31
C ALA A 349 13.53 -16.78 23.83
N LEU A 350 12.98 -17.20 22.70
CA LEU A 350 11.75 -16.64 22.14
C LEU A 350 10.56 -17.54 22.43
N PRO A 351 9.34 -16.96 22.42
CA PRO A 351 8.13 -17.76 22.43
C PRO A 351 8.15 -18.83 21.35
N GLN A 352 7.72 -20.05 21.68
CA GLN A 352 7.47 -21.06 20.66
C GLN A 352 6.30 -20.60 19.79
N VAL A 353 6.59 -20.36 18.51
CA VAL A 353 5.55 -20.13 17.51
C VAL A 353 5.12 -21.49 16.99
N GLU A 354 3.95 -21.98 17.42
CA GLU A 354 3.37 -23.20 16.87
C GLU A 354 3.15 -23.06 15.35
N GLU A 355 3.45 -24.13 14.60
CA GLU A 355 3.12 -24.19 13.17
C GLU A 355 1.59 -24.22 13.03
N GLU A 356 1.01 -23.12 12.54
CA GLU A 356 -0.40 -23.13 12.11
C GLU A 356 -0.55 -24.04 10.88
N GLY A 357 -1.00 -25.27 11.14
CA GLY A 357 -1.64 -26.18 10.19
C GLY A 357 -0.71 -26.92 9.23
N GLN A 358 -1.02 -28.19 9.00
CA GLN A 358 -0.37 -28.99 7.95
C GLN A 358 -0.40 -28.25 6.61
N ARG A 359 0.74 -28.27 5.91
CA ARG A 359 0.80 -27.86 4.50
C ARG A 359 -0.14 -28.78 3.74
N VAL A 360 -1.31 -28.26 3.36
CA VAL A 360 -2.21 -29.01 2.48
C VAL A 360 -1.63 -28.86 1.08
N ASP A 361 -0.98 -29.90 0.56
CA ASP A 361 -0.47 -29.97 -0.83
C ASP A 361 -1.62 -30.10 -1.84
N GLN A 362 -2.71 -29.35 -1.63
CA GLN A 362 -3.81 -29.24 -2.58
C GLN A 362 -3.46 -28.13 -3.57
N LYS A 363 -3.65 -28.37 -4.86
CA LYS A 363 -3.66 -27.29 -5.86
C LYS A 363 -4.65 -26.23 -5.39
N TRP A 364 -4.16 -25.00 -5.19
CA TRP A 364 -5.02 -23.86 -4.86
C TRP A 364 -6.03 -23.63 -5.99
N GLY A 365 -7.30 -23.45 -5.61
CA GLY A 365 -8.43 -23.28 -6.49
C GLY A 365 -9.67 -22.87 -5.69
N PHE A 366 -10.76 -22.53 -6.37
CA PHE A 366 -11.97 -21.99 -5.73
C PHE A 366 -12.54 -22.91 -4.64
N GLU A 367 -12.56 -24.23 -4.88
CA GLU A 367 -13.05 -25.20 -3.90
C GLU A 367 -12.17 -25.30 -2.65
N ALA A 368 -10.84 -25.33 -2.83
CA ALA A 368 -9.91 -25.35 -1.70
C ALA A 368 -10.00 -24.07 -0.85
N PHE A 369 -10.23 -22.93 -1.50
CA PHE A 369 -10.50 -21.64 -0.83
C PHE A 369 -11.81 -21.70 -0.04
N LEU A 370 -12.92 -22.14 -0.65
CA LEU A 370 -14.21 -22.25 0.03
C LEU A 370 -14.16 -23.21 1.22
N TYR A 371 -13.51 -24.35 1.07
CA TYR A 371 -13.34 -25.33 2.15
C TYR A 371 -12.57 -24.75 3.34
N LYS A 372 -11.45 -24.05 3.09
CA LYS A 372 -10.69 -23.39 4.16
C LYS A 372 -11.45 -22.22 4.78
N MET A 373 -12.18 -21.43 3.99
CA MET A 373 -13.05 -20.38 4.50
C MET A 373 -14.16 -20.95 5.39
N GLN A 374 -14.78 -22.06 4.98
CA GLN A 374 -15.80 -22.74 5.77
C GLN A 374 -15.23 -23.27 7.09
N SER A 375 -14.07 -23.93 7.06
CA SER A 375 -13.37 -24.40 8.27
C SER A 375 -12.99 -23.22 9.19
N PHE A 376 -12.41 -22.14 8.64
CA PHE A 376 -12.04 -20.94 9.40
C PHE A 376 -13.25 -20.26 10.07
N VAL A 377 -14.35 -20.09 9.32
CA VAL A 377 -15.60 -19.51 9.83
C VAL A 377 -16.24 -20.42 10.89
N SER A 378 -16.15 -21.74 10.70
CA SER A 378 -16.78 -22.73 11.60
C SER A 378 -15.98 -22.96 12.88
N GLU A 379 -14.66 -22.93 12.83
CA GLU A 379 -13.79 -23.23 13.97
C GLU A 379 -13.34 -21.96 14.71
N LYS A 380 -12.78 -20.97 14.02
CA LYS A 380 -12.11 -19.83 14.67
C LYS A 380 -13.06 -18.69 15.00
N ILE A 381 -14.01 -18.36 14.13
CA ILE A 381 -15.00 -17.31 14.40
C ILE A 381 -16.01 -17.77 15.47
N CYS A 382 -16.45 -19.03 15.46
CA CYS A 382 -17.30 -19.57 16.52
C CYS A 382 -16.59 -19.65 17.88
N PHE A 383 -15.26 -19.82 17.91
CA PHE A 383 -14.49 -19.82 19.16
C PHE A 383 -14.38 -18.42 19.77
N LEU A 384 -14.08 -17.40 18.97
CA LEU A 384 -14.06 -15.99 19.40
C LEU A 384 -15.42 -15.51 19.91
N LEU A 385 -16.52 -15.95 19.27
CA LEU A 385 -17.88 -15.56 19.64
C LEU A 385 -18.45 -16.27 20.88
N ARG A 386 -17.87 -17.40 21.33
CA ARG A 386 -18.35 -18.14 22.50
C ARG A 386 -17.74 -17.71 23.83
N ARG A 387 -16.59 -17.01 23.81
CA ARG A 387 -15.82 -16.72 25.03
C ARG A 387 -15.94 -15.30 25.57
N GLU A 388 -16.46 -14.34 24.81
CA GLU A 388 -16.57 -12.96 25.29
C GLU A 388 -18.01 -12.43 25.20
N ARG A 389 -18.59 -12.11 26.36
CA ARG A 389 -19.61 -11.05 26.45
C ARG A 389 -18.91 -9.72 26.16
N LEU A 390 -18.68 -9.42 24.89
CA LEU A 390 -18.11 -8.13 24.49
C LEU A 390 -19.13 -7.01 24.75
N PRO A 391 -18.75 -5.86 25.36
CA PRO A 391 -19.71 -4.90 25.90
C PRO A 391 -20.22 -3.88 24.87
N PHE A 392 -19.90 -4.00 23.57
CA PHE A 392 -20.14 -2.93 22.60
C PHE A 392 -21.26 -3.23 21.58
N PRO A 393 -22.17 -2.28 21.31
CA PRO A 393 -23.25 -2.44 20.31
C PRO A 393 -22.75 -2.66 18.87
N SER A 394 -21.55 -2.20 18.52
CA SER A 394 -20.96 -2.35 17.18
C SER A 394 -20.60 -3.80 16.82
N THR A 395 -20.47 -4.69 17.81
CA THR A 395 -20.19 -6.11 17.60
C THR A 395 -21.41 -6.88 17.07
N VAL A 396 -22.63 -6.35 17.27
CA VAL A 396 -23.87 -6.94 16.75
C VAL A 396 -23.93 -6.86 15.23
N LEU A 397 -23.41 -5.79 14.61
CA LEU A 397 -23.42 -5.64 13.15
C LEU A 397 -22.47 -6.66 12.50
N THR A 398 -21.27 -6.82 13.05
CA THR A 398 -20.29 -7.84 12.62
C THR A 398 -20.83 -9.25 12.83
N TYR A 399 -21.53 -9.48 13.96
CA TYR A 399 -22.20 -10.75 14.25
C TYR A 399 -23.29 -11.08 13.22
N GLN A 400 -24.16 -10.12 12.89
CA GLN A 400 -25.21 -10.29 11.88
C GLN A 400 -24.60 -10.51 10.48
N MET A 401 -23.53 -9.79 10.15
CA MET A 401 -22.85 -9.89 8.85
C MET A 401 -22.16 -11.26 8.68
N VAL A 402 -21.49 -11.76 9.71
CA VAL A 402 -20.88 -13.10 9.74
C VAL A 402 -21.95 -14.20 9.68
N LEU A 403 -23.06 -14.06 10.42
CA LEU A 403 -24.17 -15.01 10.35
C LEU A 403 -24.85 -15.01 8.97
N ASN A 404 -24.99 -13.84 8.34
CA ASN A 404 -25.53 -13.72 6.99
C ASN A 404 -24.58 -14.29 5.94
N MET A 405 -23.26 -14.10 6.07
CA MET A 405 -22.27 -14.79 5.24
C MET A 405 -22.34 -16.30 5.42
N ARG A 406 -22.43 -16.79 6.67
CA ARG A 406 -22.61 -18.22 6.96
C ARG A 406 -23.87 -18.78 6.30
N ARG A 407 -25.02 -18.09 6.39
CA ARG A 407 -26.26 -18.53 5.74
C ARG A 407 -26.16 -18.55 4.22
N ARG A 408 -25.50 -17.54 3.61
CA ARG A 408 -25.31 -17.48 2.16
C ARG A 408 -24.34 -18.55 1.64
N ILE A 409 -23.24 -18.78 2.36
CA ILE A 409 -22.25 -19.80 2.00
C ILE A 409 -22.84 -21.20 2.18
N ILE A 410 -23.54 -21.47 3.28
CA ILE A 410 -24.20 -22.77 3.51
C ILE A 410 -25.35 -22.98 2.53
N GLY A 411 -26.16 -21.95 2.25
CA GLY A 411 -27.25 -22.03 1.27
C GLY A 411 -26.78 -22.30 -0.16
N ALA A 412 -25.67 -21.68 -0.57
CA ALA A 412 -25.06 -21.93 -1.88
C ALA A 412 -24.53 -23.37 -2.03
N LEU A 413 -24.19 -24.04 -0.92
CA LEU A 413 -23.65 -25.41 -0.92
C LEU A 413 -24.73 -26.48 -0.69
N SER A 414 -25.83 -26.16 -0.01
CA SER A 414 -26.93 -27.11 0.24
C SER A 414 -27.82 -27.35 -0.97
N ASP A 415 -27.90 -26.39 -1.89
CA ASP A 415 -28.82 -26.47 -3.04
C ASP A 415 -28.20 -27.13 -4.28
N GLY A 416 -26.94 -27.61 -4.22
CA GLY A 416 -26.27 -28.22 -5.36
C GLY A 416 -26.17 -27.33 -6.60
N GLN A 417 -26.53 -26.05 -6.48
CA GLN A 417 -26.46 -25.10 -7.58
C GLN A 417 -25.01 -24.63 -7.73
N ARG A 418 -24.39 -25.01 -8.85
CA ARG A 418 -23.31 -24.21 -9.42
C ARG A 418 -23.84 -22.76 -9.47
N LEU A 419 -23.17 -21.85 -8.78
CA LEU A 419 -23.36 -20.42 -9.04
C LEU A 419 -23.20 -20.23 -10.56
N PRO A 420 -24.15 -19.57 -11.25
CA PRO A 420 -24.09 -19.42 -12.68
C PRO A 420 -23.05 -18.32 -12.99
N PHE A 421 -21.78 -18.69 -12.96
CA PHE A 421 -20.78 -18.03 -13.76
C PHE A 421 -20.54 -18.96 -14.95
N SER A 422 -21.23 -18.65 -16.03
CA SER A 422 -21.11 -19.34 -17.31
C SER A 422 -19.65 -19.41 -17.74
N GLU A 423 -19.18 -20.62 -18.00
CA GLU A 423 -18.12 -20.84 -18.98
C GLU A 423 -18.63 -20.27 -20.32
N GLY A 424 -18.01 -19.19 -20.80
CA GLY A 424 -18.39 -18.56 -22.06
C GLY A 424 -17.78 -17.17 -22.26
N HIS A 425 -16.66 -17.18 -23.00
CA HIS A 425 -15.92 -16.07 -23.63
C HIS A 425 -15.02 -15.20 -22.77
#